data_AF-A0A4V3AUF1-F1
#
_entry.id   AF-A0A4V3AUF1-F1
#
_cell.length_a   1.000
_cell.length_b   1.000
_cell.length_c   1.000
_cell.angle_alpha   90.00
_cell.angle_beta   90.00
_cell.angle_gamma   90.00
#
_symmetry.space_group_name_H-M   'P 1'
#
loop_
_entity.id
_entity.type
_entity.pdbx_description
1 polymer ?
#
loop_
_entity_poly.entity_id
_entity_poly.type
_entity_poly.pdbx_seq_one_letter_code
_entity_poly.pdbx_strand_id
1 'polypeptide(L)'
;MKLADLEFAISKKREEMIKVGMDKGLVCQETIKCSQELDQLLNDYNHLVLIETKQTNPMDVYHEFLLFIQKTLFKSVRIGYSSIFSIL
;
A
#
# COMPACT_ATOMS: atom_id res chain seq x y z
N MET A 1 9.53 1.46 -19.58
CA MET A 1 9.97 1.89 -18.24
C MET A 1 10.98 0.88 -17.74
N LYS A 2 12.06 1.28 -17.04
CA LYS A 2 12.99 0.29 -16.46
C LYS A 2 12.41 -0.23 -15.14
N LEU A 3 12.82 -1.43 -14.71
CA LEU A 3 12.35 -2.04 -13.47
C LEU A 3 12.51 -1.11 -12.25
N ALA A 4 13.68 -0.50 -12.10
CA ALA A 4 13.98 0.44 -11.01
C ALA A 4 13.08 1.69 -11.00
N ASP A 5 12.69 2.20 -12.16
CA ASP A 5 11.77 3.34 -12.24
C ASP A 5 10.38 2.96 -11.71
N LEU A 6 9.99 1.70 -11.93
CA LEU A 6 8.70 1.17 -11.56
C LEU A 6 8.64 0.84 -10.05
N GLU A 7 9.72 0.29 -9.48
CA GLU A 7 9.87 0.13 -8.03
C GLU A 7 9.74 1.47 -7.30
N PHE A 8 10.40 2.52 -7.82
CA PHE A 8 10.29 3.86 -7.27
C PHE A 8 8.86 4.40 -7.37
N ALA A 9 8.19 4.21 -8.52
CA ALA A 9 6.81 4.65 -8.71
C ALA A 9 5.84 3.92 -7.75
N ILE A 10 6.00 2.62 -7.55
CA ILE A 10 5.23 1.80 -6.60
C ILE A 10 5.42 2.35 -5.19
N SER A 11 6.66 2.58 -4.76
CA SER A 11 6.95 3.10 -3.43
C SER A 11 6.28 4.46 -3.19
N LYS A 12 6.44 5.39 -4.15
CA LYS A 12 5.81 6.72 -4.08
C LYS A 12 4.28 6.65 -4.05
N LYS A 13 3.67 5.77 -4.85
CA LYS A 13 2.21 5.61 -4.91
C LYS A 13 1.66 4.97 -3.63
N ARG A 14 2.41 4.04 -3.01
CA ARG A 14 2.08 3.52 -1.67
C ARG A 14 2.01 4.65 -0.66
N GLU A 15 3.06 5.49 -0.57
CA GLU A 15 3.11 6.65 0.34
C GLU A 15 1.92 7.61 0.15
N GLU A 16 1.58 7.90 -1.10
CA GLU A 16 0.41 8.72 -1.44
C GLU A 16 -0.90 8.09 -0.96
N MET A 17 -1.14 6.81 -1.27
CA MET A 17 -2.34 6.10 -0.85
C MET A 17 -2.51 6.09 0.66
N ILE A 18 -1.41 5.92 1.40
CA ILE A 18 -1.40 5.95 2.87
C ILE A 18 -1.79 7.34 3.36
N LYS A 19 -1.16 8.38 2.83
CA LYS A 19 -1.46 9.75 3.21
C LYS A 19 -2.93 10.09 2.98
N VAL A 20 -3.45 9.83 1.77
CA VAL A 20 -4.85 10.09 1.44
C VAL A 20 -5.79 9.22 2.29
N GLY A 21 -5.44 7.95 2.52
CA GLY A 21 -6.22 7.05 3.37
C GLY A 21 -6.26 7.47 4.84
N MET A 22 -5.19 8.05 5.37
CA MET A 22 -5.15 8.63 6.71
C MET A 22 -5.91 9.96 6.81
N ASP A 23 -5.80 10.81 5.79
CA ASP A 23 -6.40 12.15 5.79
C ASP A 23 -7.91 12.10 5.51
N LYS A 24 -8.36 11.19 4.65
CA LYS A 24 -9.73 11.18 4.08
C LYS A 24 -10.49 9.87 4.25
N GLY A 25 -9.83 8.83 4.78
CA GLY A 25 -10.40 7.51 4.98
C GLY A 25 -10.28 6.60 3.75
N LEU A 26 -10.23 5.29 4.00
CA LEU A 26 -9.92 4.27 2.99
C LEU A 26 -10.99 4.12 1.90
N VAL A 27 -12.23 4.46 2.21
CA VAL A 27 -13.37 4.34 1.29
C VAL A 27 -13.61 5.60 0.46
N CYS A 28 -12.81 6.66 0.66
CA CYS A 28 -12.95 7.86 -0.15
C CYS A 28 -12.52 7.59 -1.60
N GLN A 29 -13.14 8.29 -2.54
CA GLN A 29 -12.89 8.11 -3.96
C GLN A 29 -11.41 8.31 -4.33
N GLU A 30 -10.71 9.19 -3.63
CA GLU A 30 -9.30 9.49 -3.88
C GLU A 30 -8.38 8.37 -3.40
N THR A 31 -8.67 7.74 -2.24
CA THR A 31 -7.92 6.56 -1.79
C THR A 31 -8.18 5.36 -2.70
N ILE A 32 -9.42 5.17 -3.15
CA ILE A 32 -9.78 4.13 -4.13
C ILE A 32 -9.04 4.36 -5.45
N LYS A 33 -8.95 5.61 -5.91
CA LYS A 33 -8.18 5.94 -7.11
C LYS A 33 -6.69 5.63 -6.92
N CYS A 34 -6.12 6.00 -5.78
CA CYS A 34 -4.73 5.68 -5.46
C CYS A 34 -4.48 4.17 -5.44
N SER A 35 -5.41 3.36 -4.93
CA SER A 35 -5.27 1.90 -4.94
C SER A 35 -5.32 1.31 -6.35
N GLN A 36 -6.19 1.84 -7.22
CA GLN A 36 -6.28 1.41 -8.61
C GLN A 36 -4.99 1.75 -9.40
N GLU A 37 -4.44 2.94 -9.20
CA GLU A 37 -3.17 3.35 -9.81
C GLU A 37 -1.99 2.50 -9.28
N LEU A 38 -1.99 2.18 -7.99
CA LEU A 38 -1.00 1.28 -7.40
C LEU A 38 -1.08 -0.13 -8.00
N ASP A 39 -2.28 -0.68 -8.13
CA ASP A 39 -2.51 -2.00 -8.76
C ASP A 39 -1.97 -2.04 -10.20
N GLN A 40 -2.17 -0.97 -10.98
CA GLN A 40 -1.62 -0.88 -12.33
C GLN A 40 -0.08 -0.95 -12.33
N LEU A 41 0.58 -0.18 -11.46
CA LEU A 41 2.04 -0.21 -11.34
C LEU A 41 2.56 -1.59 -10.90
N LEU A 42 1.85 -2.25 -9.99
CA LEU A 42 2.17 -3.61 -9.55
C LEU A 42 2.00 -4.63 -10.68
N ASN A 43 0.97 -4.49 -11.50
CA ASN A 43 0.75 -5.36 -12.65
C ASN A 43 1.83 -5.16 -13.72
N ASP A 44 2.21 -3.91 -14.00
CA ASP A 44 3.32 -3.61 -14.91
C ASP A 44 4.64 -4.19 -14.38
N TYR A 45 4.85 -4.15 -13.06
CA TYR A 45 6.04 -4.68 -12.41
C TYR A 45 6.08 -6.19 -12.51
N ASN A 46 4.98 -6.84 -12.17
CA ASN A 46 4.85 -8.28 -12.34
C ASN A 46 5.06 -8.69 -13.80
N HIS A 47 4.53 -7.94 -14.77
CA HIS A 47 4.74 -8.25 -16.18
C HIS A 47 6.22 -8.19 -16.57
N LEU A 48 6.95 -7.14 -16.13
CA LEU A 48 8.39 -7.03 -16.39
C LEU A 48 9.20 -8.12 -15.67
N VAL A 49 8.90 -8.38 -14.39
CA VAL A 49 9.59 -9.39 -13.59
C VAL A 49 9.33 -10.80 -14.08
N LEU A 50 8.11 -11.11 -14.54
CA LEU A 50 7.77 -12.42 -15.12
C LEU A 50 8.46 -12.65 -16.48
N ILE A 51 8.70 -11.58 -17.25
CA ILE A 51 9.48 -11.63 -18.49
C ILE A 51 10.96 -11.86 -18.18
N GLU A 52 11.50 -11.22 -17.13
CA GLU A 52 12.92 -11.32 -16.75
C GLU A 52 13.24 -12.57 -15.92
N THR A 53 12.29 -13.08 -15.14
CA THR A 53 12.48 -14.19 -14.20
C THR A 53 11.24 -15.10 -14.15
N LYS A 54 11.43 -16.40 -14.35
CA LYS A 54 10.33 -17.37 -14.43
C LYS A 54 9.52 -17.59 -13.13
N GLN A 55 9.85 -16.96 -12.00
CA GLN A 55 9.07 -17.11 -10.76
C GLN A 55 9.31 -15.94 -9.79
N THR A 56 8.33 -15.05 -9.65
CA THR A 56 8.02 -14.40 -8.37
C THR A 56 6.52 -14.51 -8.19
N ASN A 57 6.08 -15.08 -7.07
CA ASN A 57 4.66 -15.36 -6.85
C ASN A 57 3.94 -14.03 -6.67
N PRO A 58 2.92 -13.69 -7.49
CA PRO A 58 2.24 -12.38 -7.43
C PRO A 58 1.71 -12.03 -6.04
N MET A 59 1.45 -13.04 -5.20
CA MET A 59 1.03 -12.85 -3.81
C MET A 59 2.07 -12.18 -2.91
N ASP A 60 3.38 -12.36 -3.14
CA ASP A 60 4.40 -11.85 -2.21
C ASP A 60 4.43 -10.31 -2.19
N VAL A 61 4.11 -9.67 -3.33
CA VAL A 61 4.11 -8.22 -3.47
C VAL A 61 2.90 -7.56 -2.78
N TYR A 62 1.72 -8.20 -2.85
CA TYR A 62 0.55 -7.77 -2.08
C TYR A 62 0.74 -8.01 -0.59
N HIS A 63 1.47 -9.06 -0.21
CA HIS A 63 1.68 -9.40 1.19
C HIS A 63 2.44 -8.32 1.95
N GLU A 64 3.49 -7.76 1.33
CA GLU A 64 4.25 -6.64 1.89
C GLU A 64 3.38 -5.38 2.08
N PHE A 65 2.54 -5.07 1.08
CA PHE A 65 1.65 -3.92 1.16
C PHE A 65 0.58 -4.09 2.25
N LEU A 66 -0.04 -5.27 2.35
CA LEU A 66 -1.02 -5.58 3.39
C LEU A 66 -0.39 -5.50 4.79
N LEU A 67 0.83 -6.02 4.97
CA LEU A 67 1.59 -5.90 6.22
C LEU A 67 1.90 -4.44 6.57
N PHE A 68 2.23 -3.63 5.56
CA PHE A 68 2.45 -2.20 5.75
C PHE A 68 1.17 -1.48 6.24
N ILE A 69 0.04 -1.73 5.59
CA ILE A 69 -1.25 -1.14 5.97
C ILE A 69 -1.64 -1.60 7.37
N GLN A 70 -1.49 -2.89 7.68
CA GLN A 70 -1.74 -3.44 9.01
C GLN A 70 -0.86 -2.75 10.06
N LYS A 71 0.45 -2.64 9.84
CA LYS A 71 1.37 -1.98 10.77
C LYS A 71 1.00 -0.51 11.00
N THR A 72 0.55 0.19 9.96
CA THR A 72 0.21 1.61 10.02
C THR A 72 -1.13 1.84 10.74
N LEU A 73 -2.16 1.06 10.40
CA LEU A 73 -3.49 1.18 11.00
C LEU A 73 -3.51 0.72 12.47
N PHE A 74 -2.87 -0.41 12.80
CA PHE A 74 -2.83 -0.90 14.19
C PHE A 74 -2.08 0.05 15.13
N LYS A 75 -1.09 0.80 14.63
CA LYS A 75 -0.37 1.80 15.43
C LYS A 75 -1.27 2.99 15.79
N SER A 76 -2.14 3.43 14.88
CA SER A 76 -3.10 4.50 15.11
C SER A 76 -4.29 4.07 15.98
N VAL A 77 -4.76 2.82 15.83
CA VAL A 77 -5.86 2.27 16.65
C VAL A 77 -5.45 2.08 18.12
N ARG A 78 -4.19 1.73 18.41
CA ARG A 78 -3.69 1.55 19.79
C ARG A 78 -3.66 2.84 20.61
N ILE A 79 -3.51 4.00 19.96
CA ILE A 79 -3.49 5.32 20.63
C ILE A 79 -4.90 5.73 21.05
N GLY A 80 -5.93 5.39 20.25
CA GLY A 80 -7.32 5.70 20.57
C GLY A 80 -7.82 5.00 21.85
N TYR A 81 -7.63 3.68 21.96
CA TYR A 81 -8.17 2.93 23.09
C TYR A 81 -7.50 3.25 24.44
N SER A 82 -6.22 3.65 24.44
CA SER A 82 -5.53 4.00 25.70
C SER A 82 -5.98 5.35 26.25
N SER A 83 -6.39 6.30 25.41
CA SER A 83 -6.93 7.60 25.87
C SER A 83 -8.38 7.51 26.32
N ILE A 84 -9.17 6.55 25.81
CA ILE A 84 -10.58 6.40 26.19
C ILE A 84 -10.71 5.61 27.51
N PHE A 85 -9.82 4.63 27.77
CA PHE A 85 -9.87 3.81 28.99
C PHE A 85 -9.15 4.43 30.21
N SER A 86 -8.49 5.58 30.08
CA SER A 86 -7.97 6.35 31.22
C SER A 86 -8.97 7.37 31.81
N ILE A 87 -10.19 7.43 31.26
CA ILE A 87 -11.26 8.33 31.71
C ILE A 87 -12.46 7.52 32.28
N LEU A 88 -12.36 6.19 32.38
CA LEU A 88 -13.35 5.36 33.07
C LEU A 88 -12.78 4.71 34.33
#